data_AF-A0A160TG51-F1
#
_entry.id   AF-A0A160TG51-F1
#
_cell.length_a   1.000
_cell.length_b   1.000
_cell.length_c   1.000
_cell.angle_alpha   90.00
_cell.angle_beta   90.00
_cell.angle_gamma   90.00
#
_symmetry.space_group_name_H-M   'P 1'
#
loop_
_entity.id
_entity.type
_entity.pdbx_description
1 polymer ?
#
loop_
_entity_poly.entity_id
_entity_poly.type
_entity_poly.pdbx_seq_one_letter_code
_entity_poly.pdbx_strand_id
1 'polypeptide(L)'
;MPWAKAIGDLRFFFERWGERVIRIGSPGGTHLLIRRRGSPELQLWLPSGLAPATGGSFGIYLHPDTRHAARIQAAATFRRSIGHGVPVRAAPFAQAHRHTAMLYVHDMAQDGASLRDIGGLVHDQLPDDWRSSSERSDLRRLADAAAQMIAGGYRLLLGSRRPS
;
A
#
# COMPACT_ATOMS: atom_id res chain seq x y z
N MET A 1 -11.40 -20.45 22.69
CA MET A 1 -10.70 -19.22 22.23
C MET A 1 -10.24 -19.42 20.78
N PRO A 2 -11.06 -19.09 19.77
CA PRO A 2 -10.85 -19.51 18.37
C PRO A 2 -9.74 -18.76 17.61
N TRP A 3 -9.01 -17.82 18.23
CA TRP A 3 -7.98 -16.99 17.58
C TRP A 3 -6.54 -17.46 17.86
N ALA A 4 -6.35 -18.46 18.72
CA ALA A 4 -5.04 -19.00 19.06
C ALA A 4 -4.85 -20.39 18.45
N LYS A 5 -4.01 -20.48 17.41
CA LYS A 5 -3.53 -21.74 16.84
C LYS A 5 -2.10 -22.02 17.31
N ALA A 6 -1.75 -23.28 17.52
CA ALA A 6 -0.39 -23.64 17.89
C ALA A 6 0.58 -23.24 16.76
N ILE A 7 1.83 -22.89 17.09
CA ILE A 7 2.83 -22.52 16.06
C ILE A 7 3.06 -23.69 15.07
N GLY A 8 2.92 -24.94 15.53
CA GLY A 8 2.99 -26.14 14.68
C GLY A 8 1.82 -26.32 13.68
N ASP A 9 0.74 -25.55 13.83
CA ASP A 9 -0.40 -25.55 12.90
C ASP A 9 -0.21 -24.58 11.72
N LEU A 10 0.87 -23.78 11.74
CA LEU A 10 1.22 -22.84 10.68
C LEU A 10 1.77 -23.60 9.48
N ARG A 11 0.88 -24.14 8.66
CA ARG A 11 1.24 -24.88 7.44
C ARG A 11 1.29 -23.94 6.25
N PHE A 12 2.22 -24.20 5.34
CA PHE A 12 2.39 -23.42 4.11
C PHE A 12 1.26 -23.73 3.10
N PHE A 13 0.11 -23.09 3.31
CA PHE A 13 -1.06 -23.11 2.42
C PHE A 13 -1.41 -21.68 2.02
N PHE A 14 -0.53 -21.05 1.25
CA PHE A 14 -0.65 -19.63 0.92
C PHE A 14 -1.91 -19.30 0.12
N GLU A 15 -2.47 -20.28 -0.59
CA GLU A 15 -3.73 -20.20 -1.32
C GLU A 15 -4.93 -19.91 -0.39
N ARG A 16 -4.80 -20.21 0.91
CA ARG A 16 -5.84 -20.00 1.93
C ARG A 16 -5.64 -18.71 2.73
N TRP A 17 -4.60 -17.94 2.48
CA TRP A 17 -4.26 -16.74 3.27
C TRP A 17 -4.98 -15.47 2.78
N GLY A 18 -5.70 -15.54 1.66
CA GLY A 18 -6.51 -14.46 1.13
C GLY A 18 -7.52 -14.96 0.12
N GLU A 19 -8.30 -14.04 -0.44
CA GLU A 19 -9.35 -14.34 -1.43
C GLU A 19 -8.75 -14.61 -2.81
N ARG A 20 -7.61 -13.98 -3.09
CA ARG A 20 -6.90 -14.14 -4.36
C ARG A 20 -5.40 -14.13 -4.11
N VAL A 21 -4.71 -15.08 -4.72
CA VAL A 21 -3.25 -15.11 -4.76
C VAL A 21 -2.79 -14.92 -6.19
N ILE A 22 -1.79 -14.06 -6.38
CA ILE A 22 -1.12 -13.83 -7.65
C ILE A 22 0.35 -14.23 -7.49
N ARG A 23 0.85 -15.05 -8.42
CA ARG A 23 2.24 -15.46 -8.48
C ARG A 23 2.95 -14.66 -9.56
N ILE A 24 4.04 -14.02 -9.21
CA ILE A 24 4.86 -13.24 -10.14
C ILE A 24 6.25 -13.88 -10.17
N GLY A 25 6.59 -14.51 -11.28
CA GLY A 25 7.93 -15.04 -11.50
C GLY A 25 8.95 -13.91 -11.56
N SER A 26 10.12 -14.11 -10.94
CA SER A 26 11.21 -13.13 -10.96
C SER A 26 12.56 -13.85 -10.94
N PRO A 27 13.65 -13.21 -11.38
CA PRO A 27 14.98 -13.79 -11.25
C PRO A 27 15.25 -14.20 -9.80
N GLY A 28 15.62 -15.48 -9.61
CA GLY A 28 15.94 -16.03 -8.28
C GLY A 28 14.76 -16.46 -7.42
N GLY A 29 13.52 -16.46 -7.93
CA GLY A 29 12.37 -16.95 -7.16
C GLY A 29 10.99 -16.49 -7.65
N THR A 30 10.05 -16.38 -6.73
CA THR A 30 8.66 -15.98 -7.02
C THR A 30 8.13 -15.04 -5.93
N HIS A 31 7.51 -13.95 -6.35
CA HIS A 31 6.70 -13.15 -5.45
C HIS A 31 5.27 -13.70 -5.37
N LEU A 32 4.76 -13.83 -4.15
CA LEU A 32 3.34 -14.04 -3.89
C LEU A 32 2.72 -12.71 -3.48
N LEU A 33 1.67 -12.30 -4.18
CA LEU A 33 0.78 -11.21 -3.77
C LEU A 33 -0.54 -11.81 -3.30
N ILE A 34 -0.92 -11.54 -2.06
CA ILE A 34 -2.09 -12.14 -1.41
C ILE A 34 -3.08 -11.02 -1.08
N ARG A 35 -4.17 -10.99 -1.84
CA ARG A 35 -5.24 -10.01 -1.69
C ARG A 35 -6.25 -10.45 -0.64
N ARG A 36 -6.62 -9.50 0.21
CA ARG A 36 -7.52 -9.71 1.34
C ARG A 36 -8.49 -8.55 1.37
N ARG A 37 -9.79 -8.83 1.43
CA ARG A 37 -10.81 -7.78 1.46
C ARG A 37 -10.69 -6.95 2.73
N GLY A 38 -10.70 -5.63 2.56
CA GLY A 38 -10.62 -4.68 3.68
C GLY A 38 -9.35 -4.87 4.53
N SER A 39 -8.25 -5.33 3.94
CA SER A 39 -6.96 -5.51 4.61
C SER A 39 -5.81 -5.20 3.65
N PRO A 40 -4.64 -4.76 4.14
CA PRO A 40 -3.46 -4.59 3.29
C PRO A 40 -3.10 -5.89 2.56
N GLU A 41 -2.66 -5.76 1.30
CA GLU A 41 -2.12 -6.86 0.52
C GLU A 41 -0.83 -7.37 1.17
N LEU A 42 -0.63 -8.70 1.22
CA LEU A 42 0.61 -9.29 1.70
C LEU A 42 1.49 -9.62 0.50
N GLN A 43 2.75 -9.18 0.54
CA GLN A 43 3.76 -9.55 -0.43
C GLN A 43 4.81 -10.44 0.23
N LEU A 44 5.01 -11.64 -0.30
CA LEU A 44 6.03 -12.59 0.15
C LEU A 44 7.01 -12.89 -0.98
N TRP A 45 8.29 -13.00 -0.64
CA TRP A 45 9.31 -13.50 -1.55
C TRP A 45 9.61 -14.96 -1.24
N LEU A 46 9.51 -15.82 -2.24
CA LEU A 46 9.91 -17.22 -2.18
C LEU A 46 11.16 -17.40 -3.04
N PRO A 47 12.35 -17.50 -2.42
CA PRO A 47 13.56 -17.76 -3.17
C PRO A 47 13.51 -19.13 -3.87
N SER A 48 14.11 -19.23 -5.05
CA SER A 48 14.27 -20.50 -5.75
C SER A 48 14.96 -21.53 -4.87
N GLY A 49 14.42 -22.75 -4.83
CA GLY A 49 14.97 -23.84 -4.00
C GLY A 49 14.66 -23.75 -2.50
N LEU A 50 14.06 -22.65 -2.03
CA LEU A 50 13.67 -22.45 -0.62
C LEU A 50 12.14 -22.33 -0.43
N ALA A 51 11.36 -22.56 -1.48
CA ALA A 51 9.91 -22.62 -1.37
C ALA A 51 9.51 -23.81 -0.47
N PRO A 52 8.75 -23.59 0.61
CA PRO A 52 8.28 -24.69 1.44
C PRO A 52 7.36 -25.60 0.64
N ALA A 53 7.40 -26.91 0.93
CA ALA A 53 6.40 -27.82 0.40
C ALA A 53 5.00 -27.39 0.87
N THR A 54 4.00 -27.55 0.01
CA THR A 54 2.60 -27.27 0.37
C THR A 54 2.21 -28.07 1.62
N GLY A 55 1.67 -27.39 2.63
CA GLY A 55 1.34 -27.99 3.93
C GLY A 55 2.54 -28.26 4.86
N GLY A 56 3.76 -27.98 4.42
CA GLY A 56 4.97 -28.07 5.22
C GLY A 56 5.09 -26.97 6.27
N SER A 57 6.00 -27.16 7.22
CA SER A 57 6.44 -26.10 8.11
C SER A 57 7.26 -25.06 7.35
N PHE A 58 7.18 -23.80 7.77
CA PHE A 58 7.99 -22.73 7.20
C PHE A 58 8.43 -21.73 8.27
N GLY A 59 9.51 -21.02 7.99
CA GLY A 59 10.00 -19.89 8.78
C GLY A 59 10.03 -18.61 7.95
N ILE A 60 10.09 -17.46 8.63
CA ILE A 60 10.27 -16.17 7.98
C ILE A 60 11.70 -15.72 8.26
N TYR A 61 12.49 -15.57 7.19
CA TYR A 61 13.81 -14.98 7.30
C TYR A 61 13.72 -13.46 7.31
N LEU A 62 14.31 -12.82 8.33
CA LEU A 62 14.41 -11.37 8.43
C LEU A 62 15.88 -10.97 8.33
N HIS A 63 16.25 -10.34 7.21
CA HIS A 63 17.60 -9.83 7.05
C HIS A 63 17.92 -8.78 8.13
N PRO A 64 19.08 -8.86 8.81
CA PRO A 64 19.55 -7.82 9.72
C PRO A 64 20.13 -6.67 8.90
N ASP A 65 19.31 -5.69 8.55
CA ASP A 65 19.70 -4.46 7.85
C ASP A 65 19.18 -3.22 8.59
N THR A 66 19.39 -2.02 8.05
CA THR A 66 18.85 -0.77 8.60
C THR A 66 17.31 -0.74 8.67
N ARG A 67 16.64 -1.69 8.02
CA ARG A 67 15.18 -1.87 8.02
C ARG A 67 14.74 -3.05 8.90
N HIS A 68 15.61 -3.61 9.72
CA HIS A 68 15.30 -4.80 10.52
C HIS A 68 14.06 -4.62 11.42
N ALA A 69 13.94 -3.48 12.11
CA ALA A 69 12.78 -3.17 12.95
C ALA A 69 11.47 -3.15 12.15
N ALA A 70 11.51 -2.59 10.93
CA ALA A 70 10.38 -2.59 10.02
C ALA A 70 10.01 -4.00 9.55
N ARG A 71 11.01 -4.85 9.27
CA ARG A 71 10.81 -6.25 8.90
C ARG A 71 10.19 -7.06 10.04
N ILE A 72 10.60 -6.81 11.30
CA ILE A 72 9.97 -7.42 12.47
C ILE A 72 8.48 -7.03 12.55
N GLN A 73 8.17 -5.74 12.42
CA GLN A 73 6.77 -5.27 12.44
C GLN A 73 5.94 -5.85 11.29
N ALA A 74 6.52 -5.97 10.09
CA ALA A 74 5.90 -6.62 8.95
C ALA A 74 5.64 -8.11 9.22
N ALA A 75 6.60 -8.84 9.80
CA ALA A 75 6.46 -10.24 10.15
C ALA A 75 5.38 -10.47 11.23
N ALA A 76 5.33 -9.61 12.26
CA ALA A 76 4.28 -9.65 13.27
C ALA A 76 2.89 -9.36 12.68
N THR A 77 2.80 -8.39 11.76
CA THR A 77 1.56 -8.07 11.04
C THR A 77 1.14 -9.21 10.11
N PHE A 78 2.09 -9.84 9.42
CA PHE A 78 1.86 -11.02 8.59
C PHE A 78 1.30 -12.18 9.41
N ARG A 79 1.92 -12.51 10.55
CA ARG A 79 1.47 -13.58 11.45
C ARG A 79 0.01 -13.38 11.87
N ARG A 80 -0.35 -12.17 12.30
CA ARG A 80 -1.74 -11.81 12.65
C ARG A 80 -2.68 -11.87 11.44
N SER A 81 -2.19 -11.49 10.26
CA SER A 81 -2.95 -11.51 9.00
C SER A 81 -3.33 -12.92 8.55
N ILE A 82 -2.50 -13.92 8.83
CA ILE A 82 -2.81 -15.32 8.50
C ILE A 82 -3.51 -16.08 9.65
N GLY A 83 -4.07 -15.34 10.63
CA GLY A 83 -4.93 -15.88 11.67
C GLY A 83 -4.23 -16.29 12.96
N HIS A 84 -2.99 -15.82 13.19
CA HIS A 84 -2.25 -16.11 14.43
C HIS A 84 -2.09 -14.84 15.27
N GLY A 85 -2.94 -14.70 16.29
CA GLY A 85 -2.97 -13.56 17.21
C GLY A 85 -4.17 -12.63 16.95
N VAL A 86 -4.12 -11.42 17.52
CA VAL A 86 -5.21 -10.44 17.37
C VAL A 86 -5.37 -10.07 15.89
N PRO A 87 -6.58 -10.17 15.31
CA PRO A 87 -6.79 -9.81 13.91
C PRO A 87 -6.34 -8.38 13.61
N VAL A 88 -5.62 -8.22 12.49
CA VAL A 88 -5.25 -6.89 11.98
C VAL A 88 -6.52 -6.22 11.46
N ARG A 89 -6.94 -5.12 12.10
CA ARG A 89 -7.96 -4.24 11.53
C ARG A 89 -7.29 -3.32 10.52
N ALA A 90 -7.84 -3.19 9.32
CA ALA A 90 -7.37 -2.17 8.41
C ALA A 90 -7.64 -0.78 9.01
N ALA A 91 -6.58 -0.01 9.16
CA ALA A 91 -6.70 1.42 9.36
C ALA A 91 -6.89 2.07 7.99
N PRO A 92 -7.88 2.98 7.83
CA PRO A 92 -7.98 3.80 6.64
C PRO A 92 -6.66 4.52 6.40
N PHE A 93 -6.22 4.60 5.14
CA PHE A 93 -5.10 5.44 4.79
C PHE A 93 -5.55 6.90 4.97
N ALA A 94 -5.11 7.55 6.05
CA ALA A 94 -5.58 8.89 6.44
C ALA A 94 -5.46 9.94 5.33
N GLN A 95 -4.51 9.76 4.40
CA GLN A 95 -4.28 10.67 3.27
C GLN A 95 -4.93 10.20 1.96
N ALA A 96 -5.83 9.21 1.99
CA ALA A 96 -6.45 8.63 0.79
C ALA A 96 -7.13 9.69 -0.07
N HIS A 97 -8.03 10.48 0.52
CA HIS A 97 -8.74 11.54 -0.21
C HIS A 97 -7.77 12.54 -0.86
N ARG A 98 -6.72 12.95 -0.14
CA ARG A 98 -5.71 13.88 -0.68
C ARG A 98 -4.95 13.27 -1.86
N HIS A 99 -4.54 12.00 -1.77
CA HIS A 99 -3.82 11.34 -2.87
C HIS A 99 -4.73 11.05 -4.06
N THR A 100 -6.00 10.70 -3.83
CA THR A 100 -7.01 10.58 -4.89
C THR A 100 -7.22 11.91 -5.61
N ALA A 101 -7.31 13.03 -4.87
CA ALA A 101 -7.41 14.35 -5.46
C ALA A 101 -6.16 14.72 -6.28
N MET A 102 -4.97 14.38 -5.80
CA MET A 102 -3.72 14.56 -6.56
C MET A 102 -3.74 13.78 -7.89
N LEU A 103 -4.18 12.52 -7.88
CA LEU A 103 -4.30 11.72 -9.10
C LEU A 103 -5.31 12.34 -10.07
N TYR A 104 -6.49 12.73 -9.57
CA TYR A 104 -7.52 13.36 -10.40
C TYR A 104 -7.03 14.66 -11.06
N VAL A 105 -6.37 15.53 -10.31
CA VAL A 105 -5.78 16.78 -10.84
C VAL A 105 -4.72 16.49 -11.90
N HIS A 106 -3.90 15.45 -11.69
CA HIS A 106 -2.89 15.05 -12.66
C HIS A 106 -3.52 14.55 -13.95
N ASP A 107 -4.51 13.66 -13.88
CA ASP A 107 -5.18 13.09 -15.04
C ASP A 107 -5.83 14.20 -15.89
N MET A 108 -6.53 15.14 -15.25
CA MET A 108 -7.10 16.30 -15.94
C MET A 108 -6.04 17.18 -16.62
N ALA A 109 -4.89 17.39 -15.96
CA ALA A 109 -3.81 18.17 -16.55
C ALA A 109 -3.16 17.45 -17.74
N GLN A 110 -3.08 16.12 -17.73
CA GLN A 110 -2.63 15.33 -18.88
C GLN A 110 -3.60 15.44 -20.06
N ASP A 111 -4.90 15.59 -19.79
CA ASP A 111 -5.94 15.84 -20.79
C ASP A 111 -5.96 17.31 -21.28
N GLY A 112 -5.02 18.14 -20.83
CA GLY A 112 -4.88 19.54 -21.26
C GLY A 112 -5.73 20.54 -20.50
N ALA A 113 -6.40 20.14 -19.41
CA ALA A 113 -7.18 21.05 -18.58
C ALA A 113 -6.27 22.07 -17.88
N SER A 114 -6.66 23.34 -17.91
CA SER A 114 -5.98 24.38 -17.14
C SER A 114 -6.34 24.29 -15.66
N LEU A 115 -5.54 24.92 -14.79
CA LEU A 115 -5.90 25.07 -13.37
C LEU A 115 -7.27 25.73 -13.18
N ARG A 116 -7.70 26.61 -14.10
CA ARG A 116 -9.02 27.25 -14.02
C ARG A 116 -10.14 26.25 -14.32
N ASP A 117 -9.95 25.40 -15.32
CA ASP A 117 -10.93 24.37 -15.71
C ASP A 117 -11.10 23.35 -14.58
N ILE A 118 -9.99 22.90 -14.01
CA ILE A 118 -9.97 22.01 -12.84
C ILE A 118 -10.63 22.69 -11.64
N GLY A 119 -10.31 23.97 -11.40
CA GLY A 119 -10.95 24.76 -10.34
C GLY A 119 -12.46 24.85 -10.50
N GLY A 120 -12.97 25.05 -11.72
CA GLY A 120 -14.41 25.11 -12.00
C GLY A 120 -15.14 23.77 -11.84
N LEU A 121 -14.42 22.64 -11.82
CA LEU A 121 -14.99 21.32 -11.53
C LEU A 121 -14.96 20.98 -10.04
N VAL A 122 -13.97 21.49 -9.31
CA VAL A 122 -13.77 21.22 -7.88
C VAL A 122 -14.57 22.20 -7.00
N HIS A 123 -14.76 23.44 -7.47
CA HIS A 123 -15.46 24.50 -6.74
C HIS A 123 -16.78 24.82 -7.42
N ASP A 124 -17.87 24.82 -6.64
CA ASP A 124 -19.21 25.17 -7.13
C ASP A 124 -19.27 26.60 -7.72
N GLN A 125 -18.45 27.51 -7.20
CA GLN A 125 -18.27 28.87 -7.73
C GLN A 125 -16.79 29.24 -7.71
N LEU A 126 -16.28 29.70 -8.86
CA LEU A 126 -14.93 30.24 -8.97
C LEU A 126 -14.88 31.68 -8.43
N PRO A 127 -13.81 32.07 -7.72
CA PRO A 127 -13.59 33.46 -7.35
C PRO A 127 -13.54 34.37 -8.58
N ASP A 128 -14.11 35.57 -8.47
CA ASP A 128 -14.11 36.57 -9.54
C ASP A 128 -12.68 36.92 -9.97
N ASP A 129 -11.77 37.14 -9.00
CA ASP A 129 -10.34 37.29 -9.26
C ASP A 129 -9.59 35.96 -9.11
N TRP A 130 -9.88 35.02 -10.01
CA TRP A 130 -9.21 33.72 -10.07
C TRP A 130 -7.69 33.83 -10.03
N ARG A 131 -7.10 34.87 -10.66
CA ARG A 131 -5.65 34.94 -10.84
C ARG A 131 -4.90 35.13 -9.53
N SER A 132 -5.45 35.90 -8.60
CA SER A 132 -4.86 36.18 -7.29
C SER A 132 -5.44 35.31 -6.16
N SER A 133 -6.46 34.51 -6.45
CA SER A 133 -7.17 33.69 -5.48
C SER A 133 -6.30 32.69 -4.70
N SER A 134 -6.68 32.45 -3.44
CA SER A 134 -6.15 31.39 -2.60
C SER A 134 -6.38 30.01 -3.20
N GLU A 135 -7.55 29.82 -3.80
CA GLU A 135 -8.05 28.59 -4.43
C GLU A 135 -7.13 28.16 -5.56
N ARG A 136 -6.76 29.09 -6.46
CA ARG A 136 -5.76 28.84 -7.49
C ARG A 136 -4.41 28.44 -6.89
N SER A 137 -4.00 29.11 -5.82
CA SER A 137 -2.73 28.83 -5.16
C SER A 137 -2.71 27.45 -4.50
N ASP A 138 -3.79 27.05 -3.86
CA ASP A 138 -3.97 25.71 -3.28
C ASP A 138 -4.01 24.63 -4.35
N LEU A 139 -4.77 24.85 -5.42
CA LEU A 139 -4.84 23.91 -6.53
C LEU A 139 -3.49 23.73 -7.22
N ARG A 140 -2.73 24.82 -7.41
CA ARG A 140 -1.36 24.76 -7.91
C ARG A 140 -0.47 23.93 -6.98
N ARG A 141 -0.50 24.18 -5.67
CA ARG A 141 0.27 23.39 -4.69
C ARG A 141 -0.10 21.90 -4.75
N LEU A 142 -1.38 21.58 -4.94
CA LEU A 142 -1.86 20.21 -5.06
C LEU A 142 -1.33 19.55 -6.35
N ALA A 143 -1.36 20.27 -7.47
CA ALA A 143 -0.82 19.82 -8.74
C ALA A 143 0.70 19.59 -8.68
N ASP A 144 1.45 20.52 -8.08
CA ASP A 144 2.90 20.40 -7.89
C ASP A 144 3.24 19.17 -7.03
N ALA A 145 2.50 18.96 -5.95
CA ALA A 145 2.66 17.78 -5.10
C ALA A 145 2.30 16.48 -5.85
N ALA A 146 1.26 16.48 -6.69
CA ALA A 146 0.91 15.35 -7.53
C ALA A 146 2.06 15.00 -8.50
N ALA A 147 2.63 15.99 -9.17
CA ALA A 147 3.76 15.82 -10.06
C ALA A 147 4.98 15.21 -9.35
N GLN A 148 5.31 15.69 -8.14
CA GLN A 148 6.38 15.13 -7.32
C GLN A 148 6.14 13.67 -6.94
N MET A 149 4.90 13.33 -6.59
CA MET A 149 4.53 11.95 -6.25
C MET A 149 4.70 11.01 -7.45
N ILE A 150 4.30 11.45 -8.65
CA ILE A 150 4.40 10.68 -9.89
C ILE A 150 5.84 10.53 -10.36
N ALA A 151 6.66 11.57 -10.20
CA ALA A 151 8.10 11.56 -10.51
C ALA A 151 8.94 10.65 -9.60
N GLY A 152 8.32 9.87 -8.71
CA GLY A 152 8.98 8.88 -7.86
C GLY A 152 8.73 9.07 -6.36
N GLY A 153 8.09 10.17 -5.95
CA GLY A 153 7.71 10.42 -4.55
C GLY A 153 6.82 9.33 -3.95
N TYR A 154 6.04 8.62 -4.77
CA TYR A 154 5.22 7.48 -4.34
C TYR A 154 6.02 6.39 -3.60
N ARG A 155 7.33 6.27 -3.82
CA ARG A 155 8.18 5.28 -3.13
C ARG A 155 8.21 5.51 -1.62
N LEU A 156 7.97 6.73 -1.15
CA LEU A 156 7.85 7.05 0.28
C LEU A 156 6.62 6.38 0.91
N LEU A 157 5.60 6.05 0.12
CA LEU A 157 4.40 5.31 0.59
C LEU A 157 4.69 3.83 0.84
N LEU A 158 5.77 3.29 0.24
CA LEU A 158 6.16 1.89 0.38
C LEU A 158 7.04 1.63 1.62
N GLY A 159 7.48 2.69 2.30
CA GLY A 159 8.23 2.60 3.53
C GLY A 159 7.36 2.18 4.72
N SER A 160 7.98 1.50 5.68
CA SER A 160 7.34 1.23 6.97
C SER A 160 6.97 2.53 7.67
N ARG A 161 5.67 2.83 7.71
CA ARG A 161 5.11 3.94 8.47
C ARG A 161 5.41 3.70 9.96
N ARG A 162 5.95 4.72 10.66
CA ARG A 162 6.08 4.65 12.12
C ARG A 162 4.68 4.34 12.70
N PRO A 163 4.55 3.38 13.63
CA PRO A 163 3.32 3.27 14.40
C PRO A 163 3.13 4.61 15.13
N SER A 164 1.97 5.23 14.92
CA SER A 164 1.45 6.33 15.73
C SER A 164 1.14 5.85 17.14
#